data_AF-A0A1F7XLP3-F1
#
_entry.id   AF-A0A1F7XLP3-F1
#
_cell.length_a   1.000
_cell.length_b   1.000
_cell.length_c   1.000
_cell.angle_alpha   90.00
_cell.angle_beta   90.00
_cell.angle_gamma   90.00
#
_symmetry.space_group_name_H-M   'P 1'
#
loop_
_entity.id
_entity.type
_entity.pdbx_description
1 polymer ?
#
loop_
_entity_poly.entity_id
_entity_poly.type
_entity_poly.pdbx_seq_one_letter_code
_entity_poly.pdbx_strand_id
1 'polypeptide(L)'
;MEPEGTQEVQIPSETPPSANGGESGGKKWPYVLIVIILFLLVGGAAYFLGFRNREGGEPIPTPTPEVIATPTPTEEPETTGSPTPTKKPTSTPTPTLTPTPAIQTMTITGTAALDGWRASNGGGNTTWYIQIGRNATLTERGFVSFDISSIPSGKTIDEVTLRLYQGQLEGTPYASGGSLIVDHLDYGDSLGNEDLNASAISSNIGTLTSNASIEWKDLIVTNPLKTDIAASRTRSQYRLRFTTEATGADAWARFESGDNYLSTGNRPQLVVKYH
;
A
#
# COMPACT_ATOMS: atom_id res chain seq x y z
N MET A 1 -67.94 38.05 53.19
CA MET A 1 -67.62 38.26 51.77
C MET A 1 -66.17 37.88 51.58
N GLU A 2 -65.96 36.70 50.99
CA GLU A 2 -64.70 36.22 50.38
C GLU A 2 -64.17 37.19 49.29
N PRO A 3 -62.95 37.02 48.71
CA PRO A 3 -62.11 35.81 48.71
C PRO A 3 -60.58 36.00 48.88
N GLU A 4 -59.98 34.82 48.95
CA GLU A 4 -58.60 34.35 48.77
C GLU A 4 -57.58 35.21 48.01
N GLY A 5 -56.33 35.12 48.49
CA GLY A 5 -55.15 35.75 47.93
C GLY A 5 -54.47 34.90 46.86
N THR A 6 -54.20 35.54 45.73
CA THR A 6 -53.39 35.00 44.63
C THR A 6 -51.95 35.51 44.79
N GLN A 7 -50.97 34.60 44.85
CA GLN A 7 -49.56 34.93 44.65
C GLN A 7 -49.26 34.94 43.15
N GLU A 8 -48.67 36.03 42.65
CA GLU A 8 -48.02 36.06 41.33
C GLU A 8 -46.54 36.39 41.45
N VAL A 9 -45.80 35.65 40.63
CA VAL A 9 -44.36 35.46 40.54
C VAL A 9 -43.69 36.66 39.86
N GLN A 10 -42.57 37.14 40.41
CA GLN A 10 -41.69 38.12 39.75
C GLN A 10 -40.89 37.47 38.62
N ILE A 11 -40.99 38.03 37.41
CA ILE A 11 -40.11 37.73 36.26
C ILE A 11 -39.11 38.90 36.12
N PRO A 12 -37.79 38.67 35.96
CA PRO A 12 -36.80 39.75 35.84
C PRO A 12 -36.84 40.42 34.47
N SER A 13 -36.63 41.74 34.47
CA SER A 13 -36.57 42.61 33.28
C SER A 13 -35.37 42.30 32.38
N GLU A 14 -35.64 42.27 31.07
CA GLU A 14 -34.65 42.18 29.99
C GLU A 14 -33.75 43.43 29.91
N THR A 15 -32.46 43.20 29.71
CA THR A 15 -31.43 44.22 29.47
C THR A 15 -31.53 44.76 28.02
N PRO A 16 -31.47 46.07 27.78
CA PRO A 16 -31.48 46.62 26.42
C PRO A 16 -30.12 46.42 25.70
N PRO A 17 -30.10 46.33 24.35
CA PRO A 17 -28.86 46.13 23.61
C PRO A 17 -28.02 47.42 23.55
N SER A 18 -26.77 47.30 23.98
CA SER A 18 -25.74 48.35 23.89
C SER A 18 -25.22 48.45 22.45
N ALA A 19 -25.49 49.59 21.81
CA ALA A 19 -24.88 50.02 20.57
C ALA A 19 -23.59 50.83 20.86
N ASN A 20 -22.45 50.36 20.34
CA ASN A 20 -21.21 51.11 20.10
C ASN A 20 -20.21 50.12 19.48
N GLY A 21 -19.44 50.40 18.44
CA GLY A 21 -19.22 51.59 17.63
C GLY A 21 -18.30 51.13 16.49
N GLY A 22 -18.42 51.77 15.33
CA GLY A 22 -17.65 51.40 14.14
C GLY A 22 -16.15 51.57 14.34
N GLU A 23 -15.39 50.56 13.94
CA GLU A 23 -13.95 50.71 13.68
C GLU A 23 -13.68 50.73 12.17
N SER A 24 -13.00 51.81 11.82
CA SER A 24 -12.57 52.29 10.51
C SER A 24 -11.74 51.29 9.71
N GLY A 25 -12.14 51.03 8.46
CA GLY A 25 -11.36 50.35 7.44
C GLY A 25 -10.11 51.16 7.04
N GLY A 26 -9.00 50.90 7.73
CA GLY A 26 -7.68 51.41 7.39
C GLY A 26 -7.04 50.62 6.24
N LYS A 27 -6.75 51.32 5.14
CA LYS A 27 -6.10 50.84 3.90
C LYS A 27 -4.79 50.06 4.17
N LYS A 28 -4.85 48.71 4.21
CA LYS A 28 -3.67 47.82 4.20
C LYS A 28 -3.28 47.31 2.81
N TRP A 29 -3.91 47.82 1.76
CA TRP A 29 -3.70 47.34 0.38
C TRP A 29 -2.27 47.52 -0.17
N PRO A 30 -1.44 48.54 0.18
CA PRO A 30 -0.11 48.63 -0.43
C PRO A 30 0.87 47.54 0.07
N TYR A 31 0.68 46.99 1.28
CA TYR A 31 1.59 46.00 1.85
C TYR A 31 1.46 44.61 1.21
N VAL A 32 0.25 44.22 0.80
CA VAL A 32 0.01 42.94 0.12
C VAL A 32 0.67 42.93 -1.26
N LEU A 33 0.63 44.04 -1.99
CA LEU A 33 1.31 44.17 -3.29
C LEU A 33 2.83 44.13 -3.16
N ILE A 34 3.40 44.75 -2.13
CA ILE A 34 4.84 44.70 -1.87
C ILE A 34 5.29 43.27 -1.55
N VAL A 35 4.54 42.51 -0.75
CA VAL A 35 4.87 41.11 -0.43
C VAL A 35 4.77 40.21 -1.66
N ILE A 36 3.75 40.39 -2.51
CA ILE A 36 3.61 39.63 -3.76
C ILE A 36 4.77 39.93 -4.72
N ILE A 37 5.17 41.20 -4.87
CA ILE A 37 6.31 41.58 -5.70
C ILE A 37 7.61 40.98 -5.14
N LEU A 38 7.79 40.98 -3.81
CA LEU A 38 8.96 40.37 -3.18
C LEU A 38 9.02 38.86 -3.44
N PHE A 39 7.89 38.15 -3.32
CA PHE A 39 7.80 36.72 -3.62
C PHE A 39 8.05 36.40 -5.10
N LEU A 40 7.57 37.23 -6.01
CA LEU A 40 7.82 37.07 -7.45
C LEU A 40 9.28 37.33 -7.81
N LEU A 41 9.95 38.29 -7.16
CA LEU A 41 11.38 38.56 -7.38
C LEU A 41 12.26 37.43 -6.84
N VAL A 42 11.95 36.89 -5.65
CA VAL A 42 12.70 35.78 -5.05
C VAL A 42 12.46 34.47 -5.83
N GLY A 43 11.20 34.18 -6.19
CA GLY A 43 10.86 33.01 -7.01
C GLY A 43 11.43 33.09 -8.42
N GLY A 44 11.40 34.26 -9.04
CA GLY A 44 11.98 34.52 -10.37
C GLY A 44 13.51 34.36 -10.37
N ALA A 45 14.21 34.83 -9.33
CA ALA A 45 15.65 34.66 -9.19
C ALA A 45 16.05 33.18 -9.02
N ALA A 46 15.30 32.41 -8.21
CA ALA A 46 15.55 30.98 -8.03
C ALA A 46 15.28 30.17 -9.32
N TYR A 47 14.23 30.52 -10.07
CA TYR A 47 13.92 29.88 -11.36
C TYR A 47 14.98 30.21 -12.43
N PHE A 48 15.44 31.46 -12.48
CA PHE A 48 16.45 31.90 -13.46
C PHE A 48 17.85 31.35 -13.17
N LEU A 49 18.22 31.15 -11.90
CA LEU A 49 19.50 30.53 -11.51
C LEU A 49 19.48 29.01 -11.63
N GLY A 50 18.32 28.36 -11.49
CA GLY A 50 18.17 26.90 -11.66
C GLY A 50 18.28 26.41 -13.12
N PHE A 51 18.07 27.29 -14.10
CA PHE A 51 18.10 26.93 -15.52
C PHE A 51 19.48 27.06 -16.20
N ARG A 52 20.49 27.66 -15.54
CA ARG A 52 21.83 27.86 -16.13
C ARG A 52 22.81 26.69 -15.96
N ASN A 53 22.47 25.66 -15.19
CA ASN A 53 23.37 24.52 -14.92
C ASN A 53 22.95 23.19 -15.58
N ARG A 54 22.24 23.25 -16.72
CA ARG A 54 21.99 22.06 -17.56
C ARG A 54 22.61 22.25 -18.95
N GLU A 55 23.92 22.45 -18.97
CA GLU A 55 24.71 22.27 -20.19
C GLU A 55 25.43 20.93 -20.12
N GLY A 56 25.07 20.05 -21.07
CA GLY A 56 26.02 19.15 -21.73
C GLY A 56 26.60 18.01 -20.91
N GLY A 57 25.78 17.00 -20.60
CA GLY A 57 26.31 15.65 -20.47
C GLY A 57 26.94 15.24 -21.81
N GLU A 58 28.22 14.90 -21.79
CA GLU A 58 28.96 14.39 -22.95
C GLU A 58 28.20 13.22 -23.61
N PRO A 59 28.18 13.13 -24.95
CA PRO A 59 27.55 12.00 -25.63
C PRO A 59 28.30 10.72 -25.28
N ILE A 60 27.62 9.81 -24.59
CA ILE A 60 28.08 8.43 -24.40
C ILE A 60 28.19 7.81 -25.80
N PRO A 61 29.34 7.20 -26.18
CA PRO A 61 29.49 6.61 -27.50
C PRO A 61 28.47 5.49 -27.70
N THR A 62 27.67 5.63 -28.75
CA THR A 62 26.78 4.58 -29.25
C THR A 62 27.59 3.32 -29.50
N PRO A 63 27.22 2.15 -28.94
CA PRO A 63 27.90 0.90 -29.27
C PRO A 63 27.73 0.65 -30.78
N THR A 64 28.86 0.63 -31.49
CA THR A 64 28.94 0.19 -32.88
C THR A 64 28.42 -1.25 -32.96
N PRO A 65 27.48 -1.58 -33.86
CA PRO A 65 27.06 -2.95 -34.06
C PRO A 65 28.27 -3.77 -34.53
N GLU A 66 28.68 -4.72 -33.72
CA GLU A 66 29.75 -5.66 -34.03
C GLU A 66 29.27 -6.58 -35.15
N VAL A 67 29.96 -6.54 -36.29
CA VAL A 67 29.65 -7.35 -37.47
C VAL A 67 29.87 -8.82 -37.10
N ILE A 68 28.78 -9.57 -36.98
CA ILE A 68 28.81 -11.02 -36.77
C ILE A 68 29.49 -11.66 -37.98
N ALA A 69 30.64 -12.30 -37.73
CA ALA A 69 31.37 -13.06 -38.72
C ALA A 69 30.51 -14.23 -39.24
N THR A 70 30.42 -14.31 -40.56
CA THR A 70 29.85 -15.41 -41.34
C THR A 70 30.40 -16.77 -40.86
N PRO A 71 29.55 -17.79 -40.61
CA PRO A 71 30.03 -19.10 -40.22
C PRO A 71 30.81 -19.75 -41.38
N THR A 72 32.03 -20.21 -41.08
CA THR A 72 32.88 -21.04 -41.93
C THR A 72 32.14 -22.34 -42.33
N PRO A 73 32.19 -22.77 -43.61
CA PRO A 73 31.59 -24.03 -44.01
C PRO A 73 32.28 -25.18 -43.28
N THR A 74 31.48 -25.97 -42.56
CA THR A 74 31.92 -27.17 -41.86
C THR A 74 32.15 -28.28 -42.88
N GLU A 75 33.32 -28.91 -42.81
CA GLU A 75 33.74 -30.00 -43.69
C GLU A 75 32.81 -31.22 -43.59
N GLU A 76 32.60 -31.82 -44.76
CA GLU A 76 31.84 -33.02 -45.02
C GLU A 76 32.55 -34.25 -44.40
N PRO A 77 31.90 -35.04 -43.52
CA PRO A 77 32.53 -36.23 -42.97
C PRO A 77 32.57 -37.37 -44.00
N GLU A 78 33.78 -37.90 -44.20
CA GLU A 78 34.07 -39.12 -44.96
C GLU A 78 33.27 -40.33 -44.45
N THR A 79 32.60 -41.00 -45.37
CA THR A 79 31.91 -42.27 -45.14
C THR A 79 32.89 -43.44 -45.04
N THR A 80 33.16 -43.95 -43.84
CA THR A 80 33.73 -45.30 -43.69
C THR A 80 33.18 -46.00 -42.44
N GLY A 81 32.55 -47.17 -42.63
CA GLY A 81 32.17 -48.06 -41.53
C GLY A 81 30.90 -48.88 -41.78
N SER A 82 31.10 -50.15 -42.14
CA SER A 82 30.06 -51.18 -42.34
C SER A 82 29.22 -51.42 -41.07
N PRO A 83 27.88 -51.50 -41.14
CA PRO A 83 27.04 -51.75 -39.97
C PRO A 83 27.18 -53.19 -39.48
N THR A 84 27.69 -53.35 -38.26
CA THR A 84 27.59 -54.59 -37.48
C THR A 84 26.12 -54.80 -37.08
N PRO A 85 25.55 -56.03 -37.14
CA PRO A 85 24.15 -56.28 -36.80
C PRO A 85 23.85 -55.93 -35.34
N THR A 86 23.19 -54.79 -35.14
CA THR A 86 22.72 -54.29 -33.85
C THR A 86 21.65 -55.21 -33.28
N LYS A 87 21.80 -55.63 -32.02
CA LYS A 87 20.78 -56.40 -31.30
C LYS A 87 19.45 -55.63 -31.30
N LYS A 88 18.36 -56.34 -31.61
CA LYS A 88 16.98 -55.82 -31.61
C LYS A 88 16.71 -55.04 -30.32
N PRO A 89 16.29 -53.77 -30.38
CA PRO A 89 16.03 -52.97 -29.18
C PRO A 89 14.94 -53.64 -28.35
N THR A 90 15.26 -53.94 -27.10
CA THR A 90 14.29 -54.30 -26.07
C THR A 90 13.32 -53.13 -25.93
N SER A 91 12.02 -53.39 -26.04
CA SER A 91 10.99 -52.36 -25.88
C SER A 91 11.11 -51.73 -24.48
N THR A 92 11.65 -50.52 -24.40
CA THR A 92 11.59 -49.71 -23.19
C THR A 92 10.11 -49.47 -22.86
N PRO A 93 9.64 -49.78 -21.64
CA PRO A 93 8.27 -49.49 -21.26
C PRO A 93 7.99 -48.00 -21.48
N THR A 94 6.92 -47.68 -22.18
CA THR A 94 6.45 -46.30 -22.35
C THR A 94 6.14 -45.75 -20.95
N PRO A 95 6.73 -44.61 -20.54
CA PRO A 95 6.45 -44.04 -19.23
C PRO A 95 4.96 -43.79 -19.10
N THR A 96 4.34 -44.38 -18.07
CA THR A 96 2.95 -44.08 -17.73
C THR A 96 2.89 -42.65 -17.24
N LEU A 97 2.15 -41.79 -17.94
CA LEU A 97 2.00 -40.39 -17.54
C LEU A 97 1.35 -40.35 -16.16
N THR A 98 2.03 -39.73 -15.20
CA THR A 98 1.44 -39.42 -13.90
C THR A 98 0.41 -38.30 -14.11
N PRO A 99 -0.82 -38.41 -13.58
CA PRO A 99 -1.81 -37.36 -13.74
C PRO A 99 -1.32 -36.04 -13.14
N THR A 100 -1.47 -34.95 -13.88
CA THR A 100 -1.20 -33.59 -13.37
C THR A 100 -2.18 -33.28 -12.22
N PRO A 101 -1.71 -32.82 -11.06
CA PRO A 101 -2.59 -32.43 -9.97
C PRO A 101 -3.57 -31.32 -10.38
N ALA A 102 -4.82 -31.41 -9.94
CA ALA A 102 -5.81 -30.36 -10.17
C ALA A 102 -5.61 -29.19 -9.18
N ILE A 103 -5.50 -27.97 -9.70
CA ILE A 103 -5.35 -26.75 -8.89
C ILE A 103 -6.71 -26.36 -8.30
N GLN A 104 -6.73 -26.12 -7.00
CA GLN A 104 -7.85 -25.60 -6.22
C GLN A 104 -7.59 -24.15 -5.81
N THR A 105 -8.66 -23.43 -5.46
CA THR A 105 -8.57 -22.04 -5.00
C THR A 105 -9.45 -21.84 -3.77
N MET A 106 -8.93 -21.12 -2.79
CA MET A 106 -9.63 -20.70 -1.57
C MET A 106 -9.44 -19.21 -1.35
N THR A 107 -10.47 -18.53 -0.84
CA THR A 107 -10.38 -17.13 -0.40
C THR A 107 -10.57 -17.06 1.11
N ILE A 108 -9.63 -16.41 1.79
CA ILE A 108 -9.69 -16.12 3.23
C ILE A 108 -9.94 -14.62 3.38
N THR A 109 -10.93 -14.23 4.18
CA THR A 109 -11.24 -12.82 4.47
C THR A 109 -10.43 -12.31 5.66
N GLY A 110 -10.11 -11.02 5.68
CA GLY A 110 -9.41 -10.35 6.78
C GLY A 110 -10.12 -10.47 8.13
N THR A 111 -9.33 -10.47 9.20
CA THR A 111 -9.79 -10.55 10.59
C THR A 111 -10.02 -9.14 11.11
N ALA A 112 -11.27 -8.67 11.06
CA ALA A 112 -11.66 -7.29 11.38
C ALA A 112 -10.99 -6.71 12.63
N ALA A 113 -11.00 -7.43 13.76
CA ALA A 113 -10.43 -6.98 15.03
C ALA A 113 -8.90 -6.74 15.03
N LEU A 114 -8.21 -7.22 14.00
CA LEU A 114 -6.75 -7.10 13.82
C LEU A 114 -6.38 -6.24 12.62
N ASP A 115 -7.35 -5.82 11.82
CA ASP A 115 -7.14 -4.88 10.74
C ASP A 115 -7.20 -3.45 11.29
N GLY A 116 -6.60 -2.48 10.60
CA GLY A 116 -6.72 -1.08 10.96
C GLY A 116 -5.47 -0.27 10.69
N TRP A 117 -5.20 0.71 11.56
CA TRP A 117 -4.02 1.55 11.45
C TRP A 117 -3.47 1.98 12.80
N ARG A 118 -2.17 2.29 12.81
CA ARG A 118 -1.46 2.89 13.94
C ARG A 118 -0.71 4.14 13.49
N ALA A 119 -0.57 5.11 14.38
CA ALA A 119 0.09 6.39 14.15
C ALA A 119 1.32 6.57 15.04
N SER A 120 2.30 7.32 14.52
CA SER A 120 3.54 7.72 15.22
C SER A 120 3.34 8.42 16.58
N ASN A 121 2.16 8.95 16.86
CA ASN A 121 1.83 9.62 18.13
C ASN A 121 1.11 8.72 19.15
N GLY A 122 0.99 7.42 18.92
CA GLY A 122 0.22 6.52 19.80
C GLY A 122 -1.22 6.25 19.34
N GLY A 123 -1.71 6.99 18.35
CA GLY A 123 -3.07 6.84 17.83
C GLY A 123 -3.28 5.57 17.02
N GLY A 124 -4.55 5.21 16.81
CA GLY A 124 -4.93 4.12 15.91
C GLY A 124 -6.39 3.73 16.02
N ASN A 125 -6.85 2.88 15.11
CA ASN A 125 -8.23 2.40 15.07
C ASN A 125 -8.29 1.00 14.44
N THR A 126 -9.12 0.11 14.99
CA THR A 126 -9.33 -1.28 14.52
C THR A 126 -10.78 -1.56 14.10
N THR A 127 -11.58 -0.52 13.89
CA THR A 127 -13.03 -0.60 13.57
C THR A 127 -13.41 0.22 12.33
N TRP A 128 -12.47 1.02 11.83
CA TRP A 128 -12.64 1.87 10.65
C TRP A 128 -11.95 1.23 9.45
N TYR A 129 -11.72 1.99 8.39
CA TYR A 129 -10.83 1.62 7.29
C TYR A 129 -9.38 1.42 7.74
N ILE A 130 -8.59 0.78 6.89
CA ILE A 130 -7.12 0.73 7.00
C ILE A 130 -6.57 2.03 6.40
N GLN A 131 -5.87 2.85 7.20
CA GLN A 131 -5.33 4.15 6.78
C GLN A 131 -3.80 4.13 6.73
N ILE A 132 -3.24 4.67 5.66
CA ILE A 132 -1.79 4.85 5.49
C ILE A 132 -1.54 6.25 4.97
N GLY A 133 -0.60 6.97 5.58
CA GLY A 133 -0.35 8.33 5.15
C GLY A 133 0.28 9.21 6.22
N ARG A 134 -0.04 10.49 6.14
CA ARG A 134 0.56 11.53 6.98
C ARG A 134 -0.31 12.77 7.09
N ASN A 135 -0.01 13.56 8.11
CA ASN A 135 -0.34 14.98 8.19
C ASN A 135 0.85 15.77 8.74
N ALA A 136 0.61 17.02 9.15
CA ALA A 136 1.64 17.95 9.61
C ALA A 136 2.41 17.45 10.84
N THR A 137 1.85 16.50 11.60
CA THR A 137 2.33 16.09 12.92
C THR A 137 2.61 14.59 13.05
N LEU A 138 2.02 13.75 12.20
CA LEU A 138 2.15 12.30 12.32
C LEU A 138 2.25 11.58 10.96
N THR A 139 2.80 10.37 11.02
CA THR A 139 2.69 9.33 9.99
C THR A 139 1.88 8.15 10.51
N GLU A 140 1.27 7.41 9.58
CA GLU A 140 0.42 6.25 9.84
C GLU A 140 0.76 5.07 8.93
N ARG A 141 0.65 3.87 9.50
CA ARG A 141 0.79 2.59 8.80
C ARG A 141 -0.49 1.78 8.96
N GLY A 142 -0.83 1.04 7.91
CA GLY A 142 -2.00 0.16 7.86
C GLY A 142 -1.63 -1.26 8.26
N PHE A 143 -2.58 -2.02 8.78
CA PHE A 143 -2.39 -3.39 9.23
C PHE A 143 -3.57 -4.26 8.77
N VAL A 144 -3.26 -5.50 8.41
CA VAL A 144 -4.24 -6.50 8.03
C VAL A 144 -3.80 -7.87 8.53
N SER A 145 -4.76 -8.71 8.96
CA SER A 145 -4.52 -10.06 9.45
C SER A 145 -5.47 -11.05 8.80
N PHE A 146 -4.98 -12.27 8.55
CA PHE A 146 -5.79 -13.38 8.06
C PHE A 146 -5.59 -14.61 8.93
N ASP A 147 -6.69 -15.24 9.36
CA ASP A 147 -6.64 -16.57 9.98
C ASP A 147 -6.40 -17.62 8.88
N ILE A 148 -5.26 -18.30 8.95
CA ILE A 148 -4.83 -19.27 7.95
C ILE A 148 -5.02 -20.72 8.43
N SER A 149 -5.66 -20.93 9.57
CA SER A 149 -5.94 -22.27 10.13
C SER A 149 -6.85 -23.12 9.24
N SER A 150 -7.62 -22.48 8.35
CA SER A 150 -8.51 -23.17 7.41
C SER A 150 -7.80 -23.71 6.17
N ILE A 151 -6.51 -23.44 5.98
CA ILE A 151 -5.75 -23.95 4.83
C ILE A 151 -5.56 -25.47 5.01
N PRO A 152 -5.93 -26.30 4.01
CA PRO A 152 -5.81 -27.75 4.15
C PRO A 152 -4.36 -28.20 4.35
N SER A 153 -4.12 -29.00 5.39
CA SER A 153 -2.80 -29.56 5.69
C SER A 153 -2.32 -30.53 4.60
N GLY A 154 -1.02 -30.54 4.33
CA GLY A 154 -0.39 -31.46 3.37
C GLY A 154 -0.58 -31.10 1.89
N LYS A 155 -1.23 -29.96 1.60
CA LYS A 155 -1.34 -29.41 0.24
C LYS A 155 -0.10 -28.60 -0.15
N THR A 156 0.23 -28.64 -1.44
CA THR A 156 1.26 -27.77 -1.99
C THR A 156 0.66 -26.42 -2.30
N ILE A 157 1.16 -25.36 -1.65
CA ILE A 157 0.75 -23.99 -1.96
C ILE A 157 1.48 -23.51 -3.22
N ASP A 158 0.72 -23.18 -4.25
CA ASP A 158 1.23 -22.73 -5.55
C ASP A 158 1.41 -21.21 -5.58
N GLU A 159 0.36 -20.47 -5.22
CA GLU A 159 0.35 -19.02 -5.25
C GLU A 159 -0.57 -18.47 -4.16
N VAL A 160 -0.18 -17.35 -3.57
CA VAL A 160 -1.00 -16.62 -2.60
C VAL A 160 -1.00 -15.16 -3.00
N THR A 161 -2.18 -14.58 -3.15
CA THR A 161 -2.35 -13.17 -3.50
C THR A 161 -3.07 -12.43 -2.37
N LEU A 162 -2.39 -11.45 -1.78
CA LEU A 162 -2.99 -10.43 -0.91
C LEU A 162 -3.74 -9.44 -1.79
N ARG A 163 -5.02 -9.24 -1.50
CA ARG A 163 -5.90 -8.31 -2.23
C ARG A 163 -6.53 -7.33 -1.27
N LEU A 164 -6.33 -6.05 -1.53
CA LEU A 164 -6.84 -4.96 -0.70
C LEU A 164 -7.53 -3.92 -1.59
N TYR A 165 -8.75 -3.51 -1.21
CA TYR A 165 -9.51 -2.55 -1.99
C TYR A 165 -9.26 -1.13 -1.51
N GLN A 166 -8.63 -0.30 -2.34
CA GLN A 166 -8.48 1.12 -2.06
C GLN A 166 -9.82 1.80 -2.33
N GLY A 167 -10.47 2.33 -1.28
CA GLY A 167 -11.81 2.91 -1.38
C GLY A 167 -11.83 4.44 -1.33
N GLN A 168 -10.83 5.07 -0.72
CA GLN A 168 -10.80 6.53 -0.56
C GLN A 168 -9.37 7.07 -0.56
N LEU A 169 -9.24 8.32 -1.00
CA LEU A 169 -8.01 9.11 -0.93
C LEU A 169 -8.28 10.48 -0.34
N GLU A 170 -7.24 11.03 0.26
CA GLU A 170 -7.18 12.43 0.69
C GLU A 170 -5.78 12.96 0.37
N GLY A 171 -5.70 14.17 -0.19
CA GLY A 171 -4.44 14.73 -0.67
C GLY A 171 -3.77 13.91 -1.78
N THR A 172 -2.44 13.87 -1.79
CA THR A 172 -1.63 13.20 -2.81
C THR A 172 -0.64 12.19 -2.19
N PRO A 173 -1.14 11.12 -1.56
CA PRO A 173 -0.30 10.19 -0.78
C PRO A 173 0.76 9.48 -1.64
N TYR A 174 0.43 9.14 -2.89
CA TYR A 174 1.39 8.51 -3.80
C TYR A 174 2.46 9.46 -4.35
N ALA A 175 2.17 10.77 -4.42
CA ALA A 175 3.18 11.76 -4.83
C ALA A 175 4.14 12.09 -3.67
N SER A 176 3.66 12.02 -2.43
CA SER A 176 4.42 12.41 -1.23
C SER A 176 5.11 11.23 -0.53
N GLY A 177 4.46 10.08 -0.46
CA GLY A 177 4.95 8.85 0.16
C GLY A 177 5.60 7.86 -0.82
N GLY A 178 5.39 8.05 -2.12
CA GLY A 178 5.87 7.13 -3.16
C GLY A 178 5.00 5.87 -3.26
N SER A 179 5.63 4.71 -3.35
CA SER A 179 4.93 3.42 -3.46
C SER A 179 4.43 2.95 -2.10
N LEU A 180 3.26 2.31 -2.08
CA LEU A 180 2.76 1.58 -0.93
C LEU A 180 3.35 0.17 -0.96
N ILE A 181 4.19 -0.14 0.02
CA ILE A 181 4.89 -1.42 0.17
C ILE A 181 4.34 -2.18 1.38
N VAL A 182 4.58 -3.49 1.37
CA VAL A 182 4.09 -4.40 2.39
C VAL A 182 5.27 -5.02 3.13
N ASP A 183 5.16 -5.09 4.45
CA ASP A 183 6.00 -5.91 5.31
C ASP A 183 5.22 -7.12 5.82
N HIS A 184 5.90 -8.22 6.08
CA HIS A 184 5.36 -9.41 6.76
C HIS A 184 5.71 -9.37 8.25
N LEU A 185 4.70 -9.49 9.11
CA LEU A 185 4.82 -9.40 10.56
C LEU A 185 4.14 -10.58 11.26
N ASP A 186 4.40 -10.65 12.55
CA ASP A 186 3.58 -11.34 13.53
C ASP A 186 3.41 -10.38 14.71
N TYR A 187 2.25 -9.75 14.80
CA TYR A 187 1.86 -8.84 15.89
C TYR A 187 0.87 -9.51 16.86
N GLY A 188 0.74 -10.84 16.79
CA GLY A 188 -0.05 -11.62 17.74
C GLY A 188 -1.56 -11.40 17.64
N ASP A 189 -2.24 -11.48 18.78
CA ASP A 189 -3.70 -11.52 18.92
C ASP A 189 -4.35 -10.15 19.10
N SER A 190 -3.58 -9.07 19.04
CA SER A 190 -4.10 -7.70 19.15
C SER A 190 -3.22 -6.75 18.36
N LEU A 191 -3.84 -5.83 17.62
CA LEU A 191 -3.10 -4.71 17.07
C LEU A 191 -2.89 -3.67 18.19
N GLY A 192 -1.65 -3.41 18.59
CA GLY A 192 -1.21 -2.45 19.61
C GLY A 192 -0.44 -1.27 19.01
N ASN A 193 -0.01 -0.33 19.85
CA ASN A 193 0.75 0.84 19.39
C ASN A 193 2.19 0.48 18.99
N GLU A 194 2.79 -0.46 19.72
CA GLU A 194 4.10 -1.04 19.49
C GLU A 194 4.26 -1.61 18.07
N ASP A 195 3.17 -2.10 17.47
CA ASP A 195 3.18 -2.72 16.15
C ASP A 195 3.50 -1.76 15.02
N LEU A 196 3.29 -0.46 15.25
CA LEU A 196 3.75 0.57 14.33
C LEU A 196 5.20 0.32 13.93
N ASN A 197 6.07 0.04 14.90
CA ASN A 197 7.51 -0.13 14.72
C ASN A 197 8.02 -1.54 15.04
N ALA A 198 7.13 -2.52 15.22
CA ALA A 198 7.52 -3.91 15.38
C ALA A 198 8.45 -4.35 14.23
N SER A 199 9.46 -5.14 14.58
CA SER A 199 10.39 -5.70 13.60
C SER A 199 9.63 -6.65 12.67
N ALA A 200 9.77 -6.44 11.37
CA ALA A 200 9.18 -7.33 10.38
C ALA A 200 9.92 -8.67 10.36
N ILE A 201 9.18 -9.77 10.18
CA ILE A 201 9.75 -11.07 9.83
C ILE A 201 10.44 -10.96 8.48
N SER A 202 9.82 -10.24 7.55
CA SER A 202 10.40 -9.84 6.27
C SER A 202 9.91 -8.44 5.91
N SER A 203 10.83 -7.50 5.74
CA SER A 203 10.52 -6.11 5.38
C SER A 203 10.49 -5.95 3.87
N ASN A 204 9.58 -5.09 3.37
CA ASN A 204 9.44 -4.76 1.95
C ASN A 204 9.35 -6.03 1.06
N ILE A 205 8.38 -6.89 1.35
CA ILE A 205 8.13 -8.12 0.59
C ILE A 205 7.61 -7.85 -0.83
N GLY A 206 7.17 -6.60 -1.09
CA GLY A 206 6.85 -6.11 -2.42
C GLY A 206 6.05 -4.81 -2.40
N THR A 207 5.84 -4.25 -3.60
CA THR A 207 5.00 -3.08 -3.82
C THR A 207 3.56 -3.51 -4.08
N LEU A 208 2.64 -3.09 -3.22
CA LEU A 208 1.21 -3.33 -3.41
C LEU A 208 0.65 -2.41 -4.51
N THR A 209 1.00 -1.14 -4.49
CA THR A 209 0.60 -0.19 -5.52
C THR A 209 1.43 1.09 -5.48
N SER A 210 1.46 1.81 -6.59
CA SER A 210 2.05 3.14 -6.71
C SER A 210 1.07 4.14 -7.33
N ASN A 211 -0.22 3.82 -7.38
CA ASN A 211 -1.22 4.60 -8.10
C ASN A 211 -2.45 4.95 -7.24
N ALA A 212 -3.08 6.07 -7.60
CA ALA A 212 -4.23 6.64 -6.89
C ALA A 212 -5.60 6.11 -7.35
N SER A 213 -5.66 5.09 -8.21
CA SER A 213 -6.95 4.56 -8.68
C SER A 213 -7.69 3.84 -7.55
N ILE A 214 -9.01 4.06 -7.45
CA ILE A 214 -9.90 3.35 -6.53
C ILE A 214 -10.23 1.99 -7.15
N GLU A 215 -9.57 0.93 -6.66
CA GLU A 215 -9.62 -0.42 -7.21
C GLU A 215 -9.01 -1.43 -6.24
N TRP A 216 -9.13 -2.71 -6.59
CA TRP A 216 -8.34 -3.79 -5.97
C TRP A 216 -6.86 -3.61 -6.26
N LYS A 217 -6.03 -3.73 -5.22
CA LYS A 217 -4.58 -3.78 -5.28
C LYS A 217 -4.14 -5.17 -4.85
N ASP A 218 -3.30 -5.80 -5.65
CA ASP A 218 -2.90 -7.18 -5.48
C ASP A 218 -1.38 -7.29 -5.29
N LEU A 219 -0.94 -8.17 -4.39
CA LEU A 219 0.47 -8.50 -4.17
C LEU A 219 0.62 -10.01 -3.94
N ILE A 220 1.60 -10.63 -4.61
CA ILE A 220 1.93 -12.05 -4.36
C ILE A 220 2.69 -12.17 -3.03
N VAL A 221 2.16 -12.96 -2.11
CA VAL A 221 2.67 -13.17 -0.75
C VAL A 221 2.86 -14.66 -0.42
N THR A 222 3.11 -15.49 -1.44
CA THR A 222 3.29 -16.95 -1.31
C THR A 222 4.37 -17.33 -0.29
N ASN A 223 5.54 -16.68 -0.32
CA ASN A 223 6.64 -16.99 0.58
C ASN A 223 6.38 -16.57 2.03
N PRO A 224 5.84 -15.36 2.32
CA PRO A 224 5.32 -15.00 3.64
C PRO A 224 4.36 -16.03 4.22
N LEU A 225 3.32 -16.43 3.47
CA LEU A 225 2.35 -17.42 3.95
C LEU A 225 3.02 -18.78 4.26
N LYS A 226 3.90 -19.27 3.36
CA LYS A 226 4.65 -20.51 3.59
C LYS A 226 5.53 -20.42 4.84
N THR A 227 6.10 -19.25 5.12
CA THR A 227 6.89 -19.00 6.33
C THR A 227 6.04 -19.10 7.59
N ASP A 228 4.80 -18.59 7.56
CA ASP A 228 3.86 -18.70 8.68
C ASP A 228 3.42 -20.14 8.93
N ILE A 229 3.09 -20.88 7.87
CA ILE A 229 2.75 -22.31 7.96
C ILE A 229 3.92 -23.11 8.53
N ALA A 230 5.14 -22.88 8.03
CA ALA A 230 6.34 -23.57 8.51
C ALA A 230 6.65 -23.25 9.98
N ALA A 231 6.34 -22.03 10.42
CA ALA A 231 6.47 -21.60 11.81
C ALA A 231 5.27 -22.00 12.69
N SER A 232 4.30 -22.76 12.15
CA SER A 232 3.05 -23.15 12.83
C SER A 232 2.24 -21.97 13.37
N ARG A 233 2.32 -20.80 12.71
CA ARG A 233 1.47 -19.65 13.02
C ARG A 233 0.06 -19.91 12.51
N THR A 234 -0.92 -19.45 13.28
CA THR A 234 -2.34 -19.52 12.91
C THR A 234 -2.78 -18.34 12.05
N ARG A 235 -1.93 -17.31 11.90
CA ARG A 235 -2.22 -16.11 11.13
C ARG A 235 -1.10 -15.75 10.17
N SER A 236 -1.48 -15.06 9.09
CA SER A 236 -0.55 -14.31 8.26
C SER A 236 -0.90 -12.83 8.31
N GLN A 237 0.07 -12.01 8.67
CA GLN A 237 -0.13 -10.63 9.09
C GLN A 237 0.79 -9.68 8.33
N TYR A 238 0.25 -8.54 7.93
CA TYR A 238 0.94 -7.61 7.05
C TYR A 238 0.80 -6.17 7.52
N ARG A 239 1.87 -5.39 7.35
CA ARG A 239 1.89 -3.93 7.56
C ARG A 239 2.06 -3.24 6.22
N LEU A 240 1.22 -2.24 5.98
CA LEU A 240 1.27 -1.37 4.83
C LEU A 240 1.91 -0.04 5.20
N ARG A 241 2.90 0.38 4.42
CA ARG A 241 3.55 1.68 4.61
C ARG A 241 4.03 2.26 3.28
N PHE A 242 4.10 3.57 3.22
CA PHE A 242 4.73 4.25 2.10
C PHE A 242 6.24 4.06 2.13
N THR A 243 6.88 4.09 0.96
CA THR A 243 8.35 4.05 0.83
C THR A 243 9.03 5.22 1.54
N THR A 244 8.35 6.37 1.58
CA THR A 244 8.78 7.58 2.28
C THR A 244 7.77 7.89 3.38
N GLU A 245 8.24 7.91 4.63
CA GLU A 245 7.41 8.21 5.79
C GLU A 245 7.99 9.45 6.49
N ALA A 246 7.40 10.60 6.18
CA ALA A 246 7.74 11.88 6.80
C ALA A 246 6.44 12.68 6.97
N THR A 247 6.33 13.52 7.99
CA THR A 247 5.19 14.43 8.17
C THR A 247 5.11 15.43 6.99
N GLY A 248 3.95 16.06 6.81
CA GLY A 248 3.73 17.02 5.73
C GLY A 248 2.27 17.39 5.55
N ALA A 249 1.88 17.88 4.38
CA ALA A 249 0.46 18.09 4.09
C ALA A 249 -0.31 16.77 4.19
N ASP A 250 -1.55 16.88 4.64
CA ASP A 250 -2.58 15.85 4.69
C ASP A 250 -2.60 15.01 3.41
N ALA A 251 -2.27 13.73 3.56
CA ALA A 251 -2.16 12.79 2.45
C ALA A 251 -2.38 11.35 2.94
N TRP A 252 -3.52 10.75 2.59
CA TRP A 252 -3.91 9.41 3.03
C TRP A 252 -4.47 8.54 1.92
N ALA A 253 -4.04 7.29 1.91
CA ALA A 253 -4.70 6.19 1.23
C ALA A 253 -5.51 5.37 2.23
N ARG A 254 -6.79 5.12 1.92
CA ARG A 254 -7.72 4.38 2.78
C ARG A 254 -8.21 3.13 2.04
N PHE A 255 -8.02 1.99 2.68
CA PHE A 255 -8.45 0.69 2.19
C PHE A 255 -9.60 0.16 3.03
N GLU A 256 -10.48 -0.61 2.41
CA GLU A 256 -11.53 -1.34 3.12
C GLU A 256 -10.90 -2.25 4.19
N SER A 257 -11.50 -2.31 5.37
CA SER A 257 -11.11 -3.19 6.47
C SER A 257 -12.02 -4.42 6.55
N GLY A 258 -11.69 -5.38 7.41
CA GLY A 258 -12.58 -6.49 7.73
C GLY A 258 -13.96 -6.06 8.25
N ASP A 259 -14.10 -4.87 8.85
CA ASP A 259 -15.40 -4.31 9.26
C ASP A 259 -16.26 -3.84 8.10
N ASN A 260 -15.68 -3.67 6.90
CA ASN A 260 -16.35 -3.07 5.74
C ASN A 260 -16.87 -1.65 6.02
N TYR A 261 -16.05 -0.84 6.71
CA TYR A 261 -16.40 0.52 7.11
C TYR A 261 -16.76 1.44 5.92
N LEU A 262 -16.06 1.33 4.79
CA LEU A 262 -16.36 2.12 3.58
C LEU A 262 -17.58 1.59 2.83
N SER A 263 -18.18 0.48 3.29
CA SER A 263 -19.39 -0.14 2.74
C SER A 263 -19.26 -0.56 1.27
N THR A 264 -18.06 -0.88 0.80
CA THR A 264 -17.82 -1.28 -0.60
C THR A 264 -18.16 -2.76 -0.84
N GLY A 265 -18.22 -3.57 0.22
CA GLY A 265 -18.32 -5.03 0.17
C GLY A 265 -16.98 -5.72 -0.12
N ASN A 266 -15.93 -4.95 -0.42
CA ASN A 266 -14.63 -5.44 -0.89
C ASN A 266 -13.62 -5.60 0.26
N ARG A 267 -13.97 -6.42 1.26
CA ARG A 267 -13.12 -6.69 2.43
C ARG A 267 -11.76 -7.30 2.02
N PRO A 268 -10.68 -7.10 2.80
CA PRO A 268 -9.38 -7.72 2.57
C PRO A 268 -9.44 -9.22 2.28
N GLN A 269 -8.61 -9.70 1.35
CA GLN A 269 -8.57 -11.12 0.97
C GLN A 269 -7.14 -11.66 0.86
N LEU A 270 -6.96 -12.92 1.26
CA LEU A 270 -5.91 -13.80 0.75
C LEU A 270 -6.55 -14.83 -0.19
N VAL A 271 -6.11 -14.84 -1.44
CA VAL A 271 -6.51 -15.86 -2.42
C VAL A 271 -5.39 -16.89 -2.52
N VAL A 272 -5.67 -18.12 -2.11
CA VAL A 272 -4.70 -19.22 -2.03
C VAL A 272 -5.00 -20.24 -3.12
N LYS A 273 -4.03 -20.50 -4.00
CA LYS A 273 -4.05 -21.58 -4.98
C LYS A 273 -3.18 -22.74 -4.49
N TYR A 274 -3.69 -23.96 -4.58
CA TYR A 274 -3.00 -25.15 -4.07
C TYR A 274 -3.42 -26.42 -4.81
N HIS A 275 -2.63 -27.49 -4.70
CA HIS A 275 -2.98 -28.83 -5.20
C HIS A 275 -2.70 -29.94 -4.18
#